data_AF-A0A538SFY8-F1
#
_entry.id   AF-A0A538SFY8-F1
#
_cell.length_a   1.000
_cell.length_b   1.000
_cell.length_c   1.000
_cell.angle_alpha   90.00
_cell.angle_beta   90.00
_cell.angle_gamma   90.00
#
_symmetry.space_group_name_H-M   'P 1'
#
loop_
_entity.id
_entity.type
_entity.pdbx_description
1 polymer ?
#
loop_
_entity_poly.entity_id
_entity_poly.type
_entity_poly.pdbx_seq_one_letter_code
_entity_poly.pdbx_strand_id
1 'polypeptide(L)'
;MDFDTAVKLNIYDTLARTARTPTTLDVARALNAPVAEVEAAFRRLHEKRLLVPEPGDPSRIRMAPPFSGVETGFHVRSGDRAGTWR
;
A
#
# COMPACT_ATOMS: atom_id res chain seq x y z
N MET A 1 -15.59 -0.08 11.90
CA MET A 1 -14.59 0.32 10.89
C MET A 1 -14.54 -0.79 9.86
N ASP A 2 -14.68 -0.46 8.58
CA ASP A 2 -14.72 -1.46 7.49
C ASP A 2 -13.34 -2.09 7.25
N PHE A 3 -13.28 -3.37 6.87
CA PHE A 3 -12.02 -4.09 6.70
C PHE A 3 -11.15 -3.51 5.58
N ASP A 4 -11.74 -3.06 4.46
CA ASP A 4 -10.99 -2.41 3.39
C ASP A 4 -10.33 -1.11 3.89
N THR A 5 -10.96 -0.44 4.86
CA THR A 5 -10.43 0.78 5.47
C THR A 5 -9.22 0.48 6.36
N ALA A 6 -9.25 -0.61 7.13
CA ALA A 6 -8.11 -1.07 7.92
C ALA A 6 -6.92 -1.45 7.03
N VAL A 7 -7.18 -2.18 5.93
CA VAL A 7 -6.18 -2.52 4.91
C VAL A 7 -5.56 -1.26 4.29
N LYS A 8 -6.39 -0.31 3.86
CA LYS A 8 -5.92 0.95 3.28
C LYS A 8 -5.03 1.74 4.23
N LEU A 9 -5.43 1.90 5.49
CA LEU A 9 -4.64 2.66 6.47
C LEU A 9 -3.31 1.97 6.80
N ASN A 10 -3.28 0.64 6.88
CA ASN A 10 -2.05 -0.10 7.09
C ASN A 10 -1.06 0.09 5.93
N ILE A 11 -1.56 0.07 4.69
CA ILE A 11 -0.75 0.35 3.49
C ILE A 11 -0.15 1.76 3.57
N TYR A 12 -0.98 2.75 3.90
CA TYR A 12 -0.54 4.15 3.97
C TYR A 12 0.44 4.41 5.12
N ASP A 13 0.21 3.84 6.31
CA ASP A 13 1.15 3.95 7.43
C ASP A 13 2.51 3.32 7.10
N THR A 14 2.49 2.14 6.47
CA THR A 14 3.72 1.45 6.05
C THR A 14 4.50 2.25 5.02
N LEU A 15 3.83 2.81 4.02
CA LEU A 15 4.43 3.69 3.02
C LEU A 15 5.00 4.96 3.68
N ALA A 16 4.24 5.62 4.56
CA ALA A 16 4.68 6.84 5.24
C ALA A 16 5.90 6.60 6.15
N ARG A 17 5.98 5.44 6.81
CA ARG A 17 7.07 5.14 7.75
C ARG A 17 8.33 4.57 7.10
N THR A 18 8.16 3.80 6.04
CA THR A 18 9.27 2.98 5.50
C THR A 18 9.65 3.35 4.08
N ALA A 19 8.84 4.17 3.41
CA ALA A 19 8.91 4.37 1.97
C ALA A 19 9.04 3.02 1.24
N ARG A 20 8.30 1.99 1.66
CA ARG A 20 8.24 0.70 0.97
C ARG A 20 6.81 0.24 0.89
N THR A 21 6.45 -0.27 -0.27
CA THR A 21 5.10 -0.79 -0.49
C THR A 21 4.95 -2.16 0.15
N PRO A 22 4.00 -2.35 1.08
CA PRO A 22 3.80 -3.66 1.70
C PRO A 22 3.22 -4.67 0.70
N THR A 23 3.55 -5.93 0.91
CA THR A 23 2.88 -7.06 0.24
C THR A 23 1.58 -7.41 0.97
N THR A 24 0.72 -8.20 0.34
CA THR A 24 -0.46 -8.78 1.00
C THR A 24 -0.08 -9.54 2.28
N LEU A 25 1.05 -10.25 2.28
CA LEU A 25 1.53 -10.99 3.45
C LEU A 25 1.91 -10.06 4.61
N ASP A 26 2.54 -8.93 4.31
CA ASP A 26 2.91 -7.93 5.32
C ASP A 26 1.66 -7.33 5.98
N VAL A 27 0.64 -7.00 5.16
CA VAL A 27 -0.63 -6.47 5.65
C VAL A 27 -1.41 -7.52 6.44
N ALA A 28 -1.45 -8.76 5.96
CA ALA A 28 -2.11 -9.87 6.67
C ALA A 28 -1.50 -10.11 8.04
N ARG A 29 -0.17 -10.08 8.14
CA ARG A 29 0.54 -10.17 9.43
C ARG A 29 0.24 -8.99 10.33
N ALA A 30 0.25 -7.77 9.79
CA ALA A 30 0.01 -6.56 10.57
C ALA A 30 -1.43 -6.45 11.12
N LEU A 31 -2.41 -6.99 10.37
CA LEU A 31 -3.82 -6.98 10.75
C LEU A 31 -4.29 -8.28 11.43
N ASN A 32 -3.40 -9.27 11.58
CA ASN A 32 -3.74 -10.63 12.04
C ASN A 32 -4.95 -11.21 11.28
N ALA A 33 -4.93 -11.09 9.96
CA ALA A 33 -6.02 -11.47 9.06
C ALA A 33 -5.58 -12.56 8.05
N PRO A 34 -6.52 -13.35 7.51
CA PRO A 34 -6.22 -14.29 6.43
C PRO A 34 -5.71 -13.57 5.18
N VAL A 35 -4.66 -14.11 4.55
CA VAL A 35 -4.08 -13.55 3.31
C VAL A 35 -5.15 -13.40 2.22
N ALA A 36 -6.00 -14.40 2.03
CA ALA A 36 -7.08 -14.37 1.03
C ALA A 36 -8.07 -13.20 1.24
N GLU A 37 -8.31 -12.80 2.50
CA GLU A 37 -9.20 -11.68 2.80
C GLU A 37 -8.55 -10.34 2.42
N VAL A 38 -7.24 -10.22 2.65
CA VAL A 38 -6.43 -9.07 2.24
C VAL A 38 -6.31 -8.98 0.72
N GLU A 39 -6.13 -10.10 0.01
CA GLU A 39 -6.15 -10.11 -1.47
C GLU A 39 -7.49 -9.64 -2.03
N ALA A 40 -8.60 -10.08 -1.41
CA ALA A 40 -9.93 -9.63 -1.76
C ALA A 40 -10.10 -8.12 -1.50
N ALA A 41 -9.54 -7.60 -0.41
CA ALA A 41 -9.52 -6.17 -0.12
C ALA A 41 -8.66 -5.39 -1.12
N PHE A 42 -7.48 -5.89 -1.50
CA PHE A 42 -6.64 -5.28 -2.54
C PHE A 42 -7.39 -5.18 -3.87
N ARG A 43 -8.11 -6.24 -4.27
CA ARG A 43 -8.96 -6.23 -5.46
C ARG A 43 -10.07 -5.19 -5.37
N ARG A 44 -10.81 -5.14 -4.26
CA ARG A 44 -11.88 -4.13 -4.04
C ARG A 44 -11.32 -2.69 -4.03
N LEU A 45 -10.14 -2.48 -3.44
CA LEU A 45 -9.47 -1.18 -3.44
C LEU A 45 -8.98 -0.78 -4.84
N HIS A 46 -8.53 -1.75 -5.66
CA HIS A 46 -8.20 -1.52 -7.06
C HIS A 46 -9.43 -1.18 -7.91
N GLU A 47 -10.55 -1.87 -7.72
CA GLU A 47 -11.84 -1.53 -8.36
C GLU A 47 -12.28 -0.10 -8.04
N LYS A 48 -12.03 0.34 -6.81
CA LYS A 48 -12.27 1.73 -6.34
C LYS A 48 -11.20 2.73 -6.82
N ARG A 49 -10.21 2.30 -7.63
CA ARG A 49 -9.05 3.09 -8.11
C ARG A 49 -8.18 3.67 -6.99
N LEU A 50 -8.16 3.03 -5.82
CA LEU A 50 -7.40 3.46 -4.64
C LEU A 50 -6.03 2.78 -4.53
N LEU A 51 -5.80 1.69 -5.28
CA LEU A 51 -4.55 0.97 -5.38
C LEU A 51 -4.38 0.49 -6.82
N VAL A 52 -3.14 0.28 -7.26
CA VAL A 52 -2.81 -0.38 -8.53
C VAL A 52 -1.89 -1.56 -8.20
N PRO A 53 -2.38 -2.81 -8.34
CA PRO A 53 -1.54 -4.00 -8.19
C PRO A 53 -0.49 -4.12 -9.29
N GLU A 54 0.53 -4.94 -9.06
CA GLU A 54 1.52 -5.30 -10.09
C GLU A 54 0.85 -6.18 -11.18
N PRO A 55 1.02 -5.87 -12.46
CA PRO A 55 0.53 -6.74 -13.54
C PRO A 55 1.12 -8.16 -13.41
N GLY A 56 0.25 -9.15 -13.27
CA GLY A 56 0.64 -10.56 -13.10
C GLY A 56 0.88 -11.01 -11.65
N ASP A 57 0.88 -10.09 -10.67
CA ASP A 57 0.99 -10.42 -9.25
C ASP A 57 0.05 -9.54 -8.39
N PRO A 58 -1.17 -10.03 -8.07
CA PRO A 58 -2.14 -9.28 -7.27
C PRO A 58 -1.72 -9.12 -5.81
N SER A 59 -0.66 -9.81 -5.36
CA SER A 59 -0.15 -9.72 -3.99
C SER A 59 0.79 -8.53 -3.75
N ARG A 60 1.18 -7.86 -4.84
CA ARG A 60 2.10 -6.72 -4.83
C ARG A 60 1.36 -5.47 -5.29
N ILE A 61 1.60 -4.36 -4.59
CA ILE A 61 1.09 -3.06 -4.98
C ILE A 61 2.18 -2.34 -5.79
N ARG A 62 1.85 -1.96 -7.02
CA ARG A 62 2.69 -1.12 -7.88
C ARG A 62 2.57 0.36 -7.50
N MET A 63 1.37 0.80 -7.10
CA MET A 63 1.12 2.19 -6.72
C MET A 63 -0.08 2.32 -5.79
N ALA A 64 -0.03 3.25 -4.83
CA ALA A 64 -1.13 3.60 -3.93
C ALA A 64 -1.31 5.13 -3.93
N PRO A 65 -2.21 5.71 -4.76
CA PRO A 65 -2.46 7.17 -4.75
C PRO A 65 -2.89 7.58 -3.33
N PRO A 66 -2.28 8.60 -2.66
CA PRO A 66 -1.52 9.76 -3.15
C PRO A 66 0.03 9.59 -3.22
N PHE A 67 0.57 8.41 -2.91
CA PHE A 67 2.00 8.14 -3.00
C PHE A 67 2.33 7.69 -4.44
N SER A 68 2.81 8.62 -5.26
CA SER A 68 3.45 8.28 -6.53
C SER A 68 4.90 7.86 -6.28
N GLY A 69 5.34 6.78 -6.93
CA GLY A 69 6.78 6.47 -7.09
C GLY A 69 7.51 7.46 -8.02
N VAL A 70 6.81 8.49 -8.50
CA VAL A 70 7.36 9.62 -9.25
C VAL A 70 7.39 10.81 -8.31
N GLU A 71 8.53 11.49 -8.22
CA GLU A 71 8.68 12.74 -7.47
C GLU A 71 7.63 13.75 -7.96
N THR A 72 6.67 14.11 -7.10
CA THR A 72 5.76 15.22 -7.35
C THR A 72 6.23 16.41 -6.51
N GLY A 73 5.97 17.65 -6.97
CA GLY A 73 6.44 18.88 -6.30
C GLY A 73 5.95 19.11 -4.86
N PHE A 74 5.22 18.15 -4.28
CA PHE A 74 4.80 18.14 -2.89
C PHE A 74 5.72 17.19 -2.09
N HIS A 75 6.75 17.75 -1.46
CA HIS A 75 7.62 17.00 -0.57
C HIS A 75 6.88 16.65 0.73
N VAL A 76 6.48 15.38 0.89
CA VAL A 76 5.99 14.86 2.16
C VAL A 76 7.18 14.32 2.95
N ARG A 77 7.60 15.07 3.98
CA ARG A 77 8.64 14.64 4.91
C ARG A 77 8.00 13.83 6.04
N SER A 78 8.25 12.52 6.03
CA SER A 78 7.94 11.61 7.14
C SER A 78 9.25 11.03 7.65
N GLY A 79 9.83 11.66 8.68
CA GLY A 79 11.12 11.25 9.27
C GLY A 79 12.37 11.52 8.41
N ASP A 80 13.54 11.36 9.02
CA ASP A 80 14.87 11.79 8.51
C ASP A 80 15.51 10.87 7.44
N ARG A 81 14.74 10.12 6.63
CA ARG A 81 15.35 9.33 5.53
C ARG A 81 14.57 9.39 4.22
N ALA A 82 15.22 9.98 3.21
CA ALA A 82 14.85 9.88 1.81
C ALA A 82 15.56 8.66 1.18
N GLY A 83 14.79 7.76 0.56
CA GLY A 83 15.32 6.66 -0.26
C GLY A 83 15.12 6.95 -1.74
N THR A 84 16.17 6.79 -2.54
CA THR A 84 16.15 6.84 -4.01
C THR A 84 15.69 5.52 -4.61
N TRP A 85 14.80 5.59 -5.60
CA TRP A 85 14.34 4.44 -6.39
C TRP A 85 15.04 4.42 -7.75
N ARG A 86 15.55 3.26 -8.16
CA ARG A 86 15.98 2.94 -9.53
C ARG A 86 15.00 1.97 -10.15
#